data_AF-A0A935AGF4-F1
#
_entry.id   AF-A0A935AGF4-F1
#
_cell.length_a   1.000
_cell.length_b   1.000
_cell.length_c   1.000
_cell.angle_alpha   90.00
_cell.angle_beta   90.00
_cell.angle_gamma   90.00
#
_symmetry.space_group_name_H-M   'P 1'
#
loop_
_entity.id
_entity.type
_entity.pdbx_description
1 polymer ?
#
loop_
_entity_poly.entity_id
_entity_poly.type
_entity_poly.pdbx_seq_one_letter_code
_entity_poly.pdbx_strand_id
1 'polypeptide(L)'
;MKKNELSPEDFSVLANAVADLPFVKPNRAPADYMLDLMETVINFHVRVEVVLSSLGYFRDQVQQQHQIYTQDDLKAVLARFPNDEEGNKAASQFLWGNFMWTRIALLRKLMVFFESVGVTDQASLHAWAARSTFERDFKDRVKGLGIAVFHWLQIRCHVDSVKPDVHVLNFGKRVIGRRVSEKVLVDAISQIAPLVNQSMATVDVTVWFWGRLGMADDRPGMRLIAWNMLKAGLEERLREEVLQDFNWRLILDSPEKLRFSEAGLTILPDRSLFGETVPGTTSATIRQSPWTEGLELEMMIRHDTSLPLPLFEKLQEKLGEQYWEAANDPHFTASLDMEDSIKMTEPMNYQELAEWVAEQLEKALPGLKIGKV
;
A
#
# COMPACT_ATOMS: atom_id res chain seq x y z
N MET A 1 -37.67 5.39 7.94
CA MET A 1 -36.20 5.44 8.05
C MET A 1 -35.80 6.65 8.88
N LYS A 2 -34.95 6.49 9.89
CA LYS A 2 -34.35 7.65 10.54
C LYS A 2 -33.53 8.41 9.49
N LYS A 3 -33.53 9.74 9.55
CA LYS A 3 -32.90 10.64 8.55
C LYS A 3 -31.37 10.44 8.40
N ASN A 4 -30.76 9.58 9.22
CA ASN A 4 -29.33 9.38 9.37
C ASN A 4 -28.92 7.90 9.28
N GLU A 5 -29.65 7.06 8.55
CA GLU A 5 -29.30 5.64 8.36
C GLU A 5 -29.37 5.28 6.87
N LEU A 6 -28.55 4.32 6.43
CA LEU A 6 -28.68 3.74 5.09
C LEU A 6 -30.00 2.95 4.99
N SER A 7 -30.56 2.83 3.78
CA SER A 7 -31.62 1.85 3.54
C SER A 7 -31.05 0.44 3.71
N PRO A 8 -31.89 -0.58 4.01
CA PRO A 8 -31.42 -1.97 4.06
C PRO A 8 -30.74 -2.43 2.76
N GLU A 9 -31.21 -1.94 1.62
CA GLU A 9 -30.62 -2.19 0.30
C GLU A 9 -29.23 -1.56 0.18
N ASP A 10 -29.09 -0.26 0.45
CA ASP A 10 -27.80 0.45 0.40
C ASP A 10 -26.78 -0.15 1.37
N PHE A 11 -27.25 -0.56 2.56
CA PHE A 11 -26.41 -1.23 3.55
C PHE A 11 -25.89 -2.57 3.02
N SER A 12 -26.76 -3.39 2.41
CA SER A 12 -26.39 -4.69 1.86
C SER A 12 -25.41 -4.55 0.69
N VAL A 13 -25.63 -3.57 -0.19
CA VAL A 13 -24.71 -3.26 -1.30
C VAL A 13 -23.35 -2.83 -0.78
N LEU A 14 -23.30 -1.94 0.21
CA LEU A 14 -22.04 -1.53 0.85
C LEU A 14 -21.34 -2.70 1.55
N ALA A 15 -22.09 -3.53 2.29
CA ALA A 15 -21.56 -4.68 3.00
C ALA A 15 -20.89 -5.70 2.05
N ASN A 16 -21.56 -6.02 0.94
CA ASN A 16 -20.99 -6.91 -0.09
C ASN A 16 -19.72 -6.31 -0.70
N ALA A 17 -19.74 -5.03 -1.07
CA ALA A 17 -18.56 -4.39 -1.64
C ALA A 17 -17.37 -4.36 -0.66
N VAL A 18 -17.62 -4.19 0.65
CA VAL A 18 -16.57 -4.28 1.66
C VAL A 18 -16.07 -5.72 1.81
N ALA A 19 -16.95 -6.72 1.75
CA ALA A 19 -16.57 -8.13 1.83
C ALA A 19 -15.67 -8.58 0.66
N ASP A 20 -15.83 -7.97 -0.51
CA ASP A 20 -15.01 -8.24 -1.70
C ASP A 20 -13.64 -7.54 -1.70
N LEU A 21 -13.35 -6.68 -0.70
CA LEU A 21 -12.08 -5.98 -0.63
C LEU A 21 -10.92 -6.94 -0.24
N PRO A 22 -9.73 -6.80 -0.85
CA PRO A 22 -8.54 -7.55 -0.46
C PRO A 22 -7.92 -6.91 0.79
N PHE A 23 -8.46 -7.24 1.96
CA PHE A 23 -8.12 -6.58 3.22
C PHE A 23 -6.61 -6.46 3.48
N VAL A 24 -6.17 -5.22 3.69
CA VAL A 24 -4.80 -4.85 4.03
C VAL A 24 -4.68 -4.66 5.53
N LYS A 25 -3.70 -5.33 6.17
CA LYS A 25 -3.45 -5.11 7.60
C LYS A 25 -2.77 -3.75 7.81
N PRO A 26 -3.30 -2.90 8.72
CA PRO A 26 -2.68 -1.60 8.98
C PRO A 26 -1.32 -1.80 9.63
N ASN A 27 -0.30 -1.13 9.09
CA ASN A 27 1.00 -1.04 9.75
C ASN A 27 0.91 -0.05 10.90
N ARG A 28 1.34 -0.45 12.10
CA ARG A 28 1.28 0.39 13.31
C ARG A 28 2.68 0.89 13.62
N ALA A 29 2.92 2.18 13.40
CA ALA A 29 4.13 2.84 13.86
C ALA A 29 4.09 3.02 15.40
N PRO A 30 5.25 3.08 16.08
CA PRO A 30 5.33 3.49 17.48
C PRO A 30 4.73 4.88 17.68
N ALA A 31 3.99 5.06 18.78
CA ALA A 31 3.35 6.32 19.11
C ALA A 31 4.33 7.31 19.77
N ASP A 32 4.29 8.57 19.33
CA ASP A 32 5.02 9.71 19.92
C ASP A 32 4.05 10.88 20.01
N TYR A 33 3.93 11.46 21.21
CA TYR A 33 2.88 12.46 21.49
C TYR A 33 3.10 13.78 20.73
N MET A 34 4.35 14.19 20.54
CA MET A 34 4.67 15.40 19.77
C MET A 34 4.36 15.19 18.29
N LEU A 35 4.77 14.05 17.74
CA LEU A 35 4.45 13.69 16.35
C LEU A 35 2.93 13.56 16.17
N ASP A 36 2.24 12.97 17.14
CA ASP A 36 0.79 12.79 17.06
C ASP A 36 0.02 14.12 17.06
N LEU A 37 0.47 15.05 17.90
CA LEU A 37 -0.09 16.39 17.99
C LEU A 37 0.16 17.17 16.69
N MET A 38 1.39 17.14 16.15
CA MET A 38 1.75 17.85 14.93
C MET A 38 1.04 17.27 13.70
N GLU A 39 1.04 15.95 13.56
CA GLU A 39 0.38 15.30 12.44
C GLU A 39 -1.14 15.57 12.43
N THR A 40 -1.78 15.70 13.60
CA THR A 40 -3.23 16.06 13.69
C THR A 40 -3.55 17.33 12.92
N VAL A 41 -2.67 18.33 12.94
CA VAL A 41 -2.91 19.62 12.29
C VAL A 41 -2.33 19.69 10.88
N ILE A 42 -1.36 18.85 10.54
CA ILE A 42 -0.72 18.81 9.21
C ILE A 42 -1.50 17.89 8.25
N ASN A 43 -1.95 16.73 8.70
CA ASN A 43 -2.41 15.62 7.86
C ASN A 43 -3.88 15.73 7.41
N PHE A 44 -4.22 16.85 6.77
CA PHE A 44 -5.45 17.00 5.99
C PHE A 44 -5.32 18.09 4.93
N HIS A 45 -5.78 17.82 3.70
CA HIS A 45 -5.61 18.69 2.53
C HIS A 45 -4.14 19.03 2.20
N VAL A 46 -3.21 18.16 2.57
CA VAL A 46 -1.77 18.28 2.29
C VAL A 46 -1.31 16.96 1.67
N ARG A 47 -0.39 17.03 0.70
CA ARG A 47 0.21 15.84 0.08
C ARG A 47 1.02 15.06 1.10
N VAL A 48 0.95 13.73 1.07
CA VAL A 48 1.59 12.87 2.09
C VAL A 48 3.11 13.08 2.15
N GLU A 49 3.75 13.35 1.01
CA GLU A 49 5.19 13.60 0.91
C GLU A 49 5.59 14.84 1.73
N VAL A 50 4.75 15.88 1.71
CA VAL A 50 4.94 17.10 2.49
C VAL A 50 4.74 16.83 3.98
N VAL A 51 3.75 15.99 4.35
CA VAL A 51 3.53 15.58 5.75
C VAL A 51 4.73 14.83 6.28
N LEU A 52 5.19 13.80 5.56
CA LEU A 52 6.35 12.99 5.94
C LEU A 52 7.63 13.82 6.02
N SER A 53 7.87 14.70 5.04
CA SER A 53 9.01 15.62 5.08
C SER A 53 8.96 16.58 6.28
N SER A 54 7.78 17.08 6.64
CA SER A 54 7.59 18.02 7.76
C SER A 54 7.85 17.34 9.11
N LEU A 55 7.27 16.15 9.30
CA LEU A 55 7.42 15.38 10.53
C LEU A 55 8.84 14.80 10.67
N GLY A 56 9.43 14.35 9.55
CA GLY A 56 10.83 13.94 9.48
C GLY A 56 11.78 15.09 9.84
N TYR A 57 11.57 16.28 9.25
CA TYR A 57 12.36 17.47 9.61
C TYR A 57 12.25 17.79 11.11
N PHE A 58 11.04 17.79 11.67
CA PHE A 58 10.87 18.03 13.11
C PHE A 58 11.65 17.00 13.94
N ARG A 59 11.43 15.71 13.70
CA ARG A 59 12.06 14.62 14.44
C ARG A 59 13.58 14.66 14.34
N ASP A 60 14.10 14.80 13.13
CA ASP A 60 15.52 14.59 12.82
C ASP A 60 16.36 15.85 13.04
N GLN A 61 15.77 17.04 12.90
CA GLN A 61 16.50 18.32 12.97
C GLN A 61 16.12 19.19 14.15
N VAL A 62 14.87 19.12 14.65
CA VAL A 62 14.38 20.10 15.63
C VAL A 62 14.24 19.49 17.02
N GLN A 63 13.59 18.34 17.13
CA GLN A 63 13.12 17.75 18.38
C GLN A 63 14.27 17.51 19.36
N GLN A 64 15.32 16.81 18.92
CA GLN A 64 16.48 16.52 19.75
C GLN A 64 17.34 17.76 19.99
N GLN A 65 17.54 18.62 18.99
CA GLN A 65 18.40 19.80 19.11
C GLN A 65 17.83 20.83 20.09
N HIS A 66 16.50 20.92 20.16
CA HIS A 66 15.79 21.90 20.99
C HIS A 66 15.08 21.29 22.20
N GLN A 67 15.25 19.99 22.43
CA GLN A 67 14.69 19.26 23.59
C GLN A 67 13.16 19.41 23.72
N ILE A 68 12.44 19.22 22.61
CA ILE A 68 10.97 19.39 22.56
C ILE A 68 10.30 18.02 22.74
N TYR A 69 10.01 17.63 23.98
CA TYR A 69 9.43 16.31 24.28
C TYR A 69 8.06 16.37 24.94
N THR A 70 7.70 17.52 25.49
CA THR A 70 6.42 17.73 26.19
C THR A 70 5.62 18.86 25.55
N GLN A 71 4.33 18.92 25.89
CA GLN A 71 3.48 20.02 25.44
C GLN A 71 4.01 21.38 25.95
N ASP A 72 4.60 21.42 27.13
CA ASP A 72 5.13 22.65 27.72
C ASP A 72 6.40 23.12 27.00
N ASP A 73 7.27 22.20 26.58
CA ASP A 73 8.43 22.54 25.73
C ASP A 73 7.97 23.18 24.42
N LEU A 74 6.96 22.57 23.77
CA LEU A 74 6.42 23.07 22.50
C LEU A 74 5.75 24.43 22.68
N LYS A 75 5.01 24.64 23.77
CA LYS A 75 4.44 25.96 24.12
C LYS A 75 5.52 27.00 24.34
N ALA A 76 6.59 26.67 25.07
CA ALA A 76 7.70 27.58 25.34
C ALA A 76 8.40 27.99 24.04
N VAL A 77 8.62 27.05 23.12
CA VAL A 77 9.15 27.32 21.79
C VAL A 77 8.21 28.23 20.99
N LEU A 78 6.91 27.91 20.95
CA LEU A 78 5.93 28.69 20.20
C LEU A 78 5.68 30.08 20.80
N ALA A 79 5.96 30.31 22.08
CA ALA A 79 5.87 31.63 22.71
C ALA A 79 6.92 32.63 22.19
N ARG A 80 8.01 32.13 21.57
CA ARG A 80 9.04 32.96 20.92
C ARG A 80 8.57 33.62 19.63
N PHE A 81 7.48 33.12 19.06
CA PHE A 81 6.91 33.59 17.81
C PHE A 81 5.55 34.25 18.07
N PRO A 82 5.32 35.49 17.58
CA PRO A 82 4.01 36.13 17.69
C PRO A 82 2.86 35.27 17.16
N ASN A 83 1.68 35.37 17.78
CA ASN A 83 0.48 34.66 17.32
C ASN A 83 -0.27 35.46 16.24
N ASP A 84 0.42 35.74 15.16
CA ASP A 84 -0.07 36.38 13.94
C ASP A 84 0.41 35.59 12.70
N GLU A 85 0.10 36.06 11.50
CA GLU A 85 0.47 35.35 10.27
C GLU A 85 2.00 35.19 10.13
N GLU A 86 2.76 36.26 10.32
CA GLU A 86 4.22 36.25 10.12
C GLU A 86 4.94 35.44 11.21
N GLY A 87 4.53 35.57 12.46
CA GLY A 87 5.04 34.74 13.56
C GLY A 87 4.71 33.26 13.35
N ASN A 88 3.52 32.95 12.84
CA ASN A 88 3.15 31.57 12.52
C ASN A 88 3.90 31.03 11.27
N LYS A 89 4.26 31.87 10.29
CA LYS A 89 5.16 31.48 9.19
C LYS A 89 6.55 31.14 9.72
N ALA A 90 7.11 32.00 10.56
CA ALA A 90 8.42 31.77 11.18
C ALA A 90 8.43 30.51 12.05
N ALA A 91 7.38 30.28 12.86
CA ALA A 91 7.22 29.08 13.65
C ALA A 91 7.10 27.81 12.78
N SER A 92 6.36 27.88 11.67
CA SER A 92 6.23 26.77 10.72
C SER A 92 7.56 26.43 10.06
N GLN A 93 8.35 27.45 9.71
CA GLN A 93 9.65 27.26 9.11
C GLN A 93 10.62 26.63 10.12
N PHE A 94 10.55 27.06 11.38
CA PHE A 94 11.36 26.49 12.46
C PHE A 94 10.99 25.04 12.80
N LEU A 95 9.70 24.71 12.93
CA LEU A 95 9.28 23.37 13.34
C LEU A 95 9.30 22.36 12.20
N TRP A 96 8.98 22.78 10.97
CA TRP A 96 8.66 21.86 9.88
C TRP A 96 9.37 22.17 8.56
N GLY A 97 10.24 23.19 8.51
CA GLY A 97 10.98 23.55 7.29
C GLY A 97 10.10 24.06 6.15
N ASN A 98 8.87 24.53 6.44
CA ASN A 98 7.91 25.00 5.44
C ASN A 98 7.09 26.21 5.94
N PHE A 99 6.18 26.74 5.12
CA PHE A 99 5.42 27.95 5.43
C PHE A 99 3.92 27.71 5.70
N MET A 100 3.56 26.54 6.24
CA MET A 100 2.18 26.16 6.58
C MET A 100 1.66 26.86 7.86
N TRP A 101 1.68 28.20 7.87
CA TRP A 101 1.37 29.03 9.05
C TRP A 101 -0.04 28.79 9.64
N THR A 102 -1.03 28.48 8.80
CA THR A 102 -2.39 28.16 9.27
C THR A 102 -2.42 26.91 10.16
N ARG A 103 -1.46 25.99 9.97
CA ARG A 103 -1.34 24.77 10.78
C ARG A 103 -0.72 25.05 12.13
N ILE A 104 0.18 26.02 12.24
CA ILE A 104 0.66 26.52 13.54
C ILE A 104 -0.50 27.19 14.31
N ALA A 105 -1.32 28.00 13.64
CA ALA A 105 -2.48 28.60 14.28
C ALA A 105 -3.47 27.53 14.80
N LEU A 106 -3.63 26.42 14.08
CA LEU A 106 -4.40 25.26 14.53
C LEU A 106 -3.73 24.52 15.69
N LEU A 107 -2.41 24.30 15.63
CA LEU A 107 -1.62 23.64 16.67
C LEU A 107 -1.78 24.34 18.02
N ARG A 108 -1.66 25.68 18.03
CA ARG A 108 -1.87 26.50 19.22
C ARG A 108 -3.25 26.28 19.83
N LYS A 109 -4.30 26.28 19.00
CA LYS A 109 -5.69 26.06 19.45
C LYS A 109 -5.90 24.62 19.94
N LEU A 110 -5.30 23.64 19.26
CA LEU A 110 -5.39 22.23 19.62
C LEU A 110 -4.76 21.96 20.98
N MET A 111 -3.57 22.50 21.25
CA MET A 111 -2.92 22.38 22.57
C MET A 111 -3.77 22.98 23.69
N VAL A 112 -4.34 24.17 23.48
CA VAL A 112 -5.25 24.81 24.46
C VAL A 112 -6.46 23.93 24.72
N PHE A 113 -7.05 23.35 23.67
CA PHE A 113 -8.17 22.43 23.82
C PHE A 113 -7.77 21.15 24.57
N PHE A 114 -6.69 20.48 24.17
CA PHE A 114 -6.22 19.25 24.82
C PHE A 114 -5.89 19.45 26.29
N GLU A 115 -5.20 20.53 26.64
CA GLU A 115 -4.98 20.90 28.03
C GLU A 115 -6.29 21.08 28.80
N SER A 116 -7.30 21.74 28.21
CA SER A 116 -8.61 21.95 28.84
C SER A 116 -9.36 20.66 29.16
N VAL A 117 -9.02 19.55 28.50
CA VAL A 117 -9.60 18.23 28.71
C VAL A 117 -8.61 17.24 29.37
N GLY A 118 -7.47 17.74 29.86
CA GLY A 118 -6.48 16.95 30.58
C GLY A 118 -5.61 16.05 29.71
N VAL A 119 -5.45 16.37 28.43
CA VAL A 119 -4.55 15.67 27.50
C VAL A 119 -3.24 16.43 27.41
N THR A 120 -2.16 15.84 27.92
CA THR A 120 -0.83 16.45 28.02
C THR A 120 0.31 15.52 27.62
N ASP A 121 0.03 14.24 27.42
CA ASP A 121 0.99 13.19 27.07
C ASP A 121 0.30 12.07 26.25
N GLN A 122 1.07 11.07 25.83
CA GLN A 122 0.54 9.97 25.00
C GLN A 122 -0.56 9.17 25.73
N ALA A 123 -0.37 8.90 27.02
CA ALA A 123 -1.29 8.07 27.79
C ALA A 123 -2.66 8.73 27.95
N SER A 124 -2.67 10.02 28.30
CA SER A 124 -3.88 10.84 28.39
C SER A 124 -4.54 11.03 27.02
N LEU A 125 -3.77 11.18 25.94
CA LEU A 125 -4.29 11.26 24.58
C LEU A 125 -5.01 9.96 24.18
N HIS A 126 -4.38 8.81 24.38
CA HIS A 126 -4.99 7.50 24.12
C HIS A 126 -6.26 7.29 24.95
N ALA A 127 -6.19 7.59 26.25
CA ALA A 127 -7.34 7.45 27.14
C ALA A 127 -8.50 8.37 26.75
N TRP A 128 -8.21 9.61 26.30
CA TRP A 128 -9.21 10.53 25.80
C TRP A 128 -9.80 10.05 24.47
N ALA A 129 -8.98 9.61 23.52
CA ALA A 129 -9.42 9.14 22.21
C ALA A 129 -10.33 7.92 22.30
N ALA A 130 -10.05 6.99 23.22
CA ALA A 130 -10.82 5.77 23.41
C ALA A 130 -12.23 6.01 23.99
N ARG A 131 -12.43 7.12 24.72
CA ARG A 131 -13.72 7.43 25.38
C ARG A 131 -14.50 8.56 24.69
N SER A 132 -13.86 9.27 23.76
CA SER A 132 -14.44 10.46 23.13
C SER A 132 -15.32 10.10 21.94
N THR A 133 -16.30 10.96 21.67
CA THR A 133 -17.08 10.94 20.43
C THR A 133 -16.97 12.30 19.75
N PHE A 134 -17.00 12.31 18.41
CA PHE A 134 -16.88 13.55 17.65
C PHE A 134 -17.89 14.61 18.13
N GLU A 135 -19.16 14.24 18.23
CA GLU A 135 -20.24 15.20 18.49
C GLU A 135 -20.22 15.81 19.90
N ARG A 136 -19.80 15.04 20.91
CA ARG A 136 -19.78 15.49 22.31
C ARG A 136 -18.49 16.24 22.64
N ASP A 137 -17.36 15.69 22.21
CA ASP A 137 -16.06 16.03 22.78
C ASP A 137 -15.17 16.82 21.84
N PHE A 138 -15.41 16.80 20.52
CA PHE A 138 -14.48 17.40 19.55
C PHE A 138 -15.11 18.44 18.61
N LYS A 139 -16.38 18.25 18.24
CA LYS A 139 -17.11 19.14 17.34
C LYS A 139 -17.04 20.58 17.82
N ASP A 140 -16.66 21.47 16.92
CA ASP A 140 -16.55 22.92 17.14
C ASP A 140 -15.57 23.35 18.25
N ARG A 141 -14.80 22.42 18.86
CA ARG A 141 -13.79 22.75 19.88
C ARG A 141 -12.57 23.44 19.29
N VAL A 142 -12.14 23.00 18.11
CA VAL A 142 -11.06 23.62 17.33
C VAL A 142 -11.56 23.90 15.93
N LYS A 143 -11.98 25.14 15.68
CA LYS A 143 -12.47 25.57 14.36
C LYS A 143 -11.42 25.25 13.28
N GLY A 144 -11.82 24.45 12.30
CA GLY A 144 -10.96 23.96 11.21
C GLY A 144 -10.58 22.48 11.32
N LEU A 145 -10.83 21.82 12.46
CA LEU A 145 -10.66 20.37 12.62
C LEU A 145 -12.02 19.68 12.61
N GLY A 146 -12.29 18.93 11.53
CA GLY A 146 -13.56 18.23 11.31
C GLY A 146 -13.55 16.77 11.72
N ILE A 147 -14.63 16.05 11.38
CA ILE A 147 -14.84 14.63 11.73
C ILE A 147 -13.74 13.71 11.18
N ALA A 148 -13.23 13.97 9.97
CA ALA A 148 -12.12 13.21 9.40
C ALA A 148 -10.83 13.35 10.22
N VAL A 149 -10.55 14.53 10.79
CA VAL A 149 -9.38 14.74 11.66
C VAL A 149 -9.55 13.97 12.97
N PHE A 150 -10.75 14.02 13.55
CA PHE A 150 -11.07 13.29 14.77
C PHE A 150 -10.88 11.78 14.62
N HIS A 151 -11.47 11.17 13.58
CA HIS A 151 -11.32 9.72 13.36
C HIS A 151 -9.90 9.33 12.96
N TRP A 152 -9.16 10.19 12.27
CA TRP A 152 -7.74 9.96 12.03
C TRP A 152 -6.91 9.95 13.32
N LEU A 153 -7.19 10.86 14.25
CA LEU A 153 -6.58 10.85 15.57
C LEU A 153 -6.92 9.57 16.35
N GLN A 154 -8.18 9.13 16.31
CA GLN A 154 -8.61 7.87 16.94
C GLN A 154 -7.84 6.67 16.41
N ILE A 155 -7.69 6.54 15.09
CA ILE A 155 -6.92 5.45 14.45
C ILE A 155 -5.49 5.42 14.97
N ARG A 156 -4.82 6.57 15.03
CA ARG A 156 -3.43 6.69 15.53
C ARG A 156 -3.31 6.38 17.02
N CYS A 157 -4.35 6.68 17.80
CA CYS A 157 -4.48 6.28 19.21
C CYS A 157 -4.95 4.83 19.41
N HIS A 158 -4.93 4.00 18.36
CA HIS A 158 -5.34 2.59 18.36
C HIS A 158 -6.82 2.34 18.71
N VAL A 159 -7.67 3.33 18.52
CA VAL A 159 -9.11 3.18 18.61
C VAL A 159 -9.62 2.68 17.26
N ASP A 160 -10.40 1.60 17.28
CA ASP A 160 -10.94 1.05 16.03
C ASP A 160 -11.94 2.03 15.41
N SER A 161 -11.60 2.55 14.24
CA SER A 161 -12.28 3.68 13.62
C SER A 161 -11.98 3.71 12.12
N VAL A 162 -12.78 4.48 11.37
CA VAL A 162 -12.61 4.74 9.94
C VAL A 162 -12.58 6.24 9.73
N LYS A 163 -11.63 6.73 8.93
CA LYS A 163 -11.52 8.14 8.57
C LYS A 163 -12.45 8.40 7.38
N PRO A 164 -13.52 9.20 7.52
CA PRO A 164 -14.39 9.54 6.40
C PRO A 164 -13.73 10.57 5.47
N ASP A 165 -12.59 10.24 4.87
CA ASP A 165 -11.88 11.07 3.92
C ASP A 165 -12.40 10.91 2.48
N VAL A 166 -11.75 11.56 1.53
CA VAL A 166 -12.14 11.52 0.11
C VAL A 166 -12.18 10.09 -0.45
N HIS A 167 -11.32 9.18 0.00
CA HIS A 167 -11.27 7.81 -0.49
C HIS A 167 -12.46 7.00 0.03
N VAL A 168 -12.72 7.07 1.34
CA VAL A 168 -13.87 6.39 1.96
C VAL A 168 -15.19 6.95 1.42
N LEU A 169 -15.32 8.27 1.31
CA LEU A 169 -16.49 8.93 0.73
C LEU A 169 -16.72 8.55 -0.74
N ASN A 170 -15.64 8.48 -1.54
CA ASN A 170 -15.74 8.08 -2.95
C ASN A 170 -16.07 6.60 -3.10
N PHE A 171 -15.53 5.73 -2.25
CA PHE A 171 -15.88 4.32 -2.21
C PHE A 171 -17.38 4.15 -1.93
N GLY A 172 -17.90 4.76 -0.86
CA GLY A 172 -19.32 4.75 -0.55
C GLY A 172 -20.18 5.30 -1.69
N LYS A 173 -19.75 6.41 -2.32
CA LYS A 173 -20.45 6.99 -3.47
C LYS A 173 -20.45 6.07 -4.69
N ARG A 174 -19.34 5.43 -5.03
CA ARG A 174 -19.22 4.52 -6.18
C ARG A 174 -20.11 3.29 -5.98
N VAL A 175 -20.07 2.71 -4.78
CA VAL A 175 -20.80 1.48 -4.44
C VAL A 175 -22.31 1.72 -4.33
N ILE A 176 -22.73 2.80 -3.65
CA ILE A 176 -24.15 3.09 -3.39
C ILE A 176 -24.77 3.92 -4.54
N GLY A 177 -23.95 4.50 -5.43
CA GLY A 177 -24.42 5.33 -6.56
C GLY A 177 -24.82 6.77 -6.18
N ARG A 178 -24.74 7.17 -4.91
CA ARG A 178 -25.07 8.53 -4.44
C ARG A 178 -24.17 8.97 -3.29
N ARG A 179 -24.14 10.28 -3.02
CA ARG A 179 -23.42 10.81 -1.86
C ARG A 179 -24.08 10.36 -0.55
N VAL A 180 -23.23 9.99 0.40
CA VAL A 180 -23.58 9.64 1.78
C VAL A 180 -22.79 10.55 2.71
N SER A 181 -23.40 11.03 3.79
CA SER A 181 -22.71 11.87 4.77
C SER A 181 -21.64 11.08 5.52
N GLU A 182 -20.55 11.75 5.93
CA GLU A 182 -19.44 11.18 6.71
C GLU A 182 -19.92 10.32 7.88
N LYS A 183 -20.82 10.87 8.72
CA LYS A 183 -21.38 10.17 9.88
C LYS A 183 -22.07 8.85 9.53
N VAL A 184 -22.99 8.89 8.56
CA VAL A 184 -23.72 7.69 8.11
C VAL A 184 -22.77 6.62 7.60
N LEU A 185 -21.70 7.01 6.92
CA LEU A 185 -20.72 6.07 6.38
C LEU A 185 -19.85 5.46 7.49
N VAL A 186 -19.42 6.26 8.47
CA VAL A 186 -18.73 5.77 9.67
C VAL A 186 -19.62 4.78 10.43
N ASP A 187 -20.88 5.15 10.70
CA ASP A 187 -21.84 4.31 11.42
C ASP A 187 -22.13 3.01 10.66
N ALA A 188 -22.23 3.05 9.33
CA ALA A 188 -22.43 1.85 8.50
C ALA A 188 -21.19 0.94 8.51
N ILE A 189 -19.99 1.49 8.33
CA ILE A 189 -18.74 0.70 8.34
C ILE A 189 -18.52 0.08 9.72
N SER A 190 -18.88 0.76 10.82
CA SER A 190 -18.79 0.20 12.16
C SER A 190 -19.63 -1.06 12.37
N GLN A 191 -20.77 -1.15 11.66
CA GLN A 191 -21.64 -2.32 11.67
C GLN A 191 -21.17 -3.40 10.69
N ILE A 192 -20.60 -3.02 9.55
CA ILE A 192 -20.14 -3.94 8.50
C ILE A 192 -18.84 -4.64 8.88
N ALA A 193 -17.86 -3.91 9.43
CA ALA A 193 -16.54 -4.45 9.76
C ALA A 193 -16.59 -5.78 10.56
N PRO A 194 -17.37 -5.91 11.65
CA PRO A 194 -17.48 -7.19 12.37
C PRO A 194 -18.17 -8.29 11.56
N LEU A 195 -19.07 -7.96 10.62
CA LEU A 195 -19.74 -8.96 9.77
C LEU A 195 -18.77 -9.63 8.78
N VAL A 196 -17.71 -8.92 8.38
CA VAL A 196 -16.65 -9.44 7.51
C VAL A 196 -15.40 -9.88 8.28
N ASN A 197 -15.51 -9.98 9.61
CA ASN A 197 -14.42 -10.34 10.52
C ASN A 197 -13.17 -9.45 10.37
N GLN A 198 -13.38 -8.14 10.20
CA GLN A 198 -12.29 -7.14 10.16
C GLN A 198 -12.53 -6.01 11.16
N SER A 199 -11.46 -5.27 11.43
CA SER A 199 -11.53 -4.00 12.16
C SER A 199 -11.92 -2.85 11.22
N MET A 200 -12.52 -1.78 11.74
CA MET A 200 -12.77 -0.57 10.96
C MET A 200 -11.46 0.02 10.40
N ALA A 201 -10.37 -0.02 11.17
CA ALA A 201 -9.05 0.43 10.72
C ALA A 201 -8.51 -0.40 9.54
N THR A 202 -8.82 -1.69 9.48
CA THR A 202 -8.51 -2.55 8.33
C THR A 202 -9.33 -2.12 7.11
N VAL A 203 -10.63 -1.87 7.28
CA VAL A 203 -11.47 -1.38 6.17
C VAL A 203 -10.97 -0.02 5.68
N ASP A 204 -10.64 0.89 6.59
CA ASP A 204 -10.09 2.22 6.29
C ASP A 204 -8.86 2.17 5.40
N VAL A 205 -7.81 1.48 5.88
CA VAL A 205 -6.54 1.39 5.14
C VAL A 205 -6.75 0.69 3.79
N THR A 206 -7.60 -0.34 3.75
CA THR A 206 -7.91 -1.06 2.51
C THR A 206 -8.63 -0.16 1.50
N VAL A 207 -9.63 0.62 1.92
CA VAL A 207 -10.37 1.53 1.04
C VAL A 207 -9.48 2.69 0.57
N TRP A 208 -8.64 3.22 1.45
CA TRP A 208 -7.66 4.23 1.09
C TRP A 208 -6.74 3.74 -0.02
N PHE A 209 -6.19 2.54 0.17
CA PHE A 209 -5.33 1.87 -0.79
C PHE A 209 -6.05 1.55 -2.10
N TRP A 210 -7.29 1.07 -2.01
CA TRP A 210 -8.17 0.78 -3.14
C TRP A 210 -8.38 2.03 -4.01
N GLY A 211 -8.58 3.19 -3.36
CA GLY A 211 -8.71 4.47 -4.06
C GLY A 211 -7.37 5.04 -4.56
N ARG A 212 -6.29 4.93 -3.77
CA ARG A 212 -5.00 5.59 -4.05
C ARG A 212 -4.17 4.87 -5.11
N LEU A 213 -4.14 3.54 -5.09
CA LEU A 213 -3.40 2.75 -6.08
C LEU A 213 -4.25 2.43 -7.31
N GLY A 214 -5.41 3.08 -7.47
CA GLY A 214 -6.28 2.91 -8.63
C GLY A 214 -6.84 1.50 -8.77
N MET A 215 -7.03 0.76 -7.66
CA MET A 215 -7.78 -0.52 -7.73
C MET A 215 -9.21 -0.32 -8.20
N ALA A 216 -9.77 0.85 -7.88
CA ALA A 216 -11.06 1.26 -8.37
C ALA A 216 -11.16 1.29 -9.90
N ASP A 217 -10.02 1.41 -10.56
CA ASP A 217 -9.88 1.46 -12.02
C ASP A 217 -9.10 0.24 -12.54
N ASP A 218 -8.69 -0.67 -11.65
CA ASP A 218 -8.02 -1.94 -11.97
C ASP A 218 -9.06 -3.02 -12.30
N ARG A 219 -8.65 -4.00 -13.09
CA ARG A 219 -9.50 -5.09 -13.55
C ARG A 219 -8.89 -6.43 -13.17
N PRO A 220 -9.08 -6.89 -11.92
CA PRO A 220 -8.56 -8.20 -11.48
C PRO A 220 -9.07 -9.37 -12.33
N GLY A 221 -10.25 -9.23 -12.95
CA GLY A 221 -10.75 -10.19 -13.95
C GLY A 221 -9.89 -10.25 -15.22
N MET A 222 -9.47 -9.10 -15.76
CA MET A 222 -8.57 -9.05 -16.93
C MET A 222 -7.20 -9.62 -16.60
N ARG A 223 -6.71 -9.41 -15.38
CA ARG A 223 -5.45 -10.02 -14.91
C ARG A 223 -5.50 -11.54 -14.94
N LEU A 224 -6.61 -12.13 -14.52
CA LEU A 224 -6.78 -13.58 -14.63
C LEU A 224 -6.72 -14.06 -16.08
N ILE A 225 -7.30 -13.31 -17.01
CA ILE A 225 -7.21 -13.61 -18.44
C ILE A 225 -5.76 -13.52 -18.90
N ALA A 226 -5.04 -12.46 -18.53
CA ALA A 226 -3.63 -12.26 -18.85
C ALA A 226 -2.75 -13.44 -18.43
N TRP A 227 -2.90 -13.92 -17.19
CA TRP A 227 -2.16 -15.08 -16.67
C TRP A 227 -2.44 -16.37 -17.45
N ASN A 228 -3.69 -16.60 -17.83
CA ASN A 228 -4.05 -17.77 -18.64
C ASN A 228 -3.51 -17.66 -20.06
N MET A 229 -3.53 -16.46 -20.66
CA MET A 229 -2.94 -16.20 -21.98
C MET A 229 -1.42 -16.39 -21.96
N LEU A 230 -0.73 -15.88 -20.92
CA LEU A 230 0.70 -16.05 -20.74
C LEU A 230 1.07 -17.54 -20.60
N LYS A 231 0.32 -18.29 -19.77
CA LYS A 231 0.50 -19.75 -19.66
C LYS A 231 0.34 -20.44 -21.03
N ALA A 232 -0.75 -20.15 -21.75
CA ALA A 232 -1.04 -20.80 -23.02
C ALA A 232 0.03 -20.46 -24.08
N GLY A 233 0.45 -19.21 -24.17
CA GLY A 233 1.50 -18.76 -25.09
C GLY A 233 2.87 -19.38 -24.76
N LEU A 234 3.23 -19.50 -23.47
CA LEU A 234 4.43 -20.22 -23.08
C LEU A 234 4.36 -21.71 -23.44
N GLU A 235 3.22 -22.37 -23.21
CA GLU A 235 3.03 -23.78 -23.59
C GLU A 235 3.17 -24.00 -25.11
N GLU A 236 2.75 -23.05 -25.93
CA GLU A 236 2.97 -23.07 -27.38
C GLU A 236 4.46 -22.87 -27.73
N ARG A 237 5.08 -21.79 -27.26
CA ARG A 237 6.48 -21.46 -27.58
C ARG A 237 7.49 -22.50 -27.07
N LEU A 238 7.23 -23.10 -25.92
CA LEU A 238 8.06 -24.20 -25.39
C LEU A 238 7.94 -25.48 -26.22
N ARG A 239 6.80 -25.71 -26.88
CA ARG A 239 6.64 -26.83 -27.82
C ARG A 239 7.28 -26.54 -29.17
N GLU A 240 7.24 -25.30 -29.64
CA GLU A 240 7.65 -24.95 -31.01
C GLU A 240 9.12 -24.55 -31.12
N GLU A 241 9.65 -23.76 -30.18
CA GLU A 241 10.90 -23.02 -30.39
C GLU A 241 11.95 -23.24 -29.28
N VAL A 242 11.52 -23.42 -28.04
CA VAL A 242 12.41 -23.42 -26.87
C VAL A 242 12.58 -24.83 -26.33
N LEU A 243 13.76 -25.40 -26.56
CA LEU A 243 14.18 -26.65 -25.91
C LEU A 243 13.14 -27.77 -26.09
N GLN A 244 12.78 -28.08 -27.34
CA GLN A 244 11.86 -29.19 -27.72
C GLN A 244 12.21 -30.53 -27.06
N ASP A 245 13.46 -30.67 -26.62
CA ASP A 245 13.95 -31.86 -25.94
C ASP A 245 13.42 -32.01 -24.51
N PHE A 246 12.72 -31.02 -23.96
CA PHE A 246 12.20 -31.02 -22.59
C PHE A 246 10.67 -31.17 -22.57
N ASN A 247 10.17 -31.95 -21.62
CA ASN A 247 8.75 -31.96 -21.30
C ASN A 247 8.48 -30.94 -20.20
N TRP A 248 7.83 -29.85 -20.57
CA TRP A 248 7.54 -28.75 -19.65
C TRP A 248 6.21 -28.94 -18.95
N ARG A 249 6.19 -28.67 -17.64
CA ARG A 249 4.96 -28.57 -16.85
C ARG A 249 4.79 -27.14 -16.34
N LEU A 250 3.69 -26.51 -16.73
CA LEU A 250 3.33 -25.16 -16.33
C LEU A 250 2.21 -25.19 -15.30
N ILE A 251 2.44 -24.59 -14.14
CA ILE A 251 1.53 -24.60 -12.98
C ILE A 251 1.22 -23.14 -12.63
N LEU A 252 -0.04 -22.76 -12.86
CA LEU A 252 -0.53 -21.44 -12.48
C LEU A 252 -1.11 -21.49 -11.06
N ASP A 253 -0.85 -20.45 -10.27
CA ASP A 253 -1.45 -20.29 -8.94
C ASP A 253 -2.97 -20.15 -8.99
N SER A 254 -3.62 -20.23 -7.82
CA SER A 254 -5.09 -20.13 -7.74
C SER A 254 -5.60 -18.75 -8.20
N PRO A 255 -6.81 -18.68 -8.79
CA PRO A 255 -7.40 -17.41 -9.21
C PRO A 255 -7.48 -16.35 -8.11
N GLU A 256 -7.69 -16.75 -6.85
CA GLU A 256 -7.73 -15.83 -5.72
C GLU A 256 -6.37 -15.14 -5.50
N LYS A 257 -5.28 -15.91 -5.55
CA LYS A 257 -3.93 -15.37 -5.38
C LYS A 257 -3.56 -14.44 -6.52
N LEU A 258 -3.80 -14.86 -7.77
CA LEU A 258 -3.46 -14.08 -8.97
C LEU A 258 -4.13 -12.70 -8.99
N ARG A 259 -5.27 -12.52 -8.32
CA ARG A 259 -5.95 -11.21 -8.28
C ARG A 259 -5.28 -10.18 -7.39
N PHE A 260 -4.65 -10.57 -6.28
CA PHE A 260 -4.25 -9.58 -5.25
C PHE A 260 -2.98 -9.93 -4.47
N SER A 261 -2.54 -11.17 -4.52
CA SER A 261 -1.43 -11.67 -3.71
C SER A 261 -0.17 -11.85 -4.55
N GLU A 262 0.94 -12.16 -3.87
CA GLU A 262 2.10 -12.77 -4.50
C GLU A 262 1.68 -14.10 -5.12
N ALA A 263 1.84 -14.21 -6.43
CA ALA A 263 1.32 -15.32 -7.22
C ALA A 263 2.03 -15.39 -8.57
N GLY A 264 1.83 -16.46 -9.32
CA GLY A 264 2.14 -16.43 -10.74
C GLY A 264 2.15 -17.79 -11.39
N LEU A 265 3.14 -17.99 -12.26
CA LEU A 265 3.31 -19.17 -13.10
C LEU A 265 4.64 -19.84 -12.77
N THR A 266 4.57 -21.10 -12.33
CA THR A 266 5.74 -21.96 -12.17
C THR A 266 5.92 -22.81 -13.43
N ILE A 267 7.14 -22.86 -13.94
CA ILE A 267 7.55 -23.53 -15.17
C ILE A 267 8.60 -24.58 -14.78
N LEU A 268 8.27 -25.85 -14.93
CA LEU A 268 9.11 -26.97 -14.53
C LEU A 268 9.53 -27.78 -15.76
N PRO A 269 10.83 -27.81 -16.11
CA PRO A 269 11.34 -28.83 -17.02
C PRO A 269 11.34 -30.20 -16.34
N ASP A 270 11.23 -31.27 -17.13
CA ASP A 270 11.32 -32.67 -16.65
C ASP A 270 12.75 -33.09 -16.25
N ARG A 271 13.76 -32.29 -16.59
CA ARG A 271 15.17 -32.48 -16.23
C ARG A 271 15.90 -31.15 -16.09
N SER A 272 17.15 -31.18 -15.60
CA SER A 272 17.97 -29.98 -15.42
C SER A 272 18.18 -29.22 -16.74
N LEU A 273 18.04 -27.89 -16.72
CA LEU A 273 18.37 -27.06 -17.87
C LEU A 273 19.87 -27.09 -18.18
N PHE A 274 20.70 -27.41 -17.19
CA PHE A 274 22.16 -27.41 -17.32
C PHE A 274 22.75 -28.78 -17.70
N GLY A 275 21.89 -29.72 -18.12
CA GLY A 275 22.27 -31.05 -18.56
C GLY A 275 22.42 -32.07 -17.42
N GLU A 276 22.67 -33.33 -17.80
CA GLU A 276 22.73 -34.47 -16.85
C GLU A 276 23.97 -34.46 -15.95
N THR A 277 24.99 -33.68 -16.29
CA THR A 277 26.26 -33.58 -15.55
C THR A 277 26.19 -32.61 -14.39
N VAL A 278 25.17 -31.75 -14.34
CA VAL A 278 24.92 -30.84 -13.22
C VAL A 278 23.80 -31.44 -12.37
N PRO A 279 24.11 -32.01 -11.19
CA PRO A 279 23.11 -32.65 -10.36
C PRO A 279 22.13 -31.61 -9.83
N GLY A 280 20.83 -31.88 -9.92
CA GLY A 280 19.83 -30.99 -9.34
C GLY A 280 18.58 -30.87 -10.19
N THR A 281 17.64 -30.08 -9.69
CA THR A 281 16.39 -29.72 -10.37
C THR A 281 16.38 -28.24 -10.71
N THR A 282 15.84 -27.91 -11.87
CA THR A 282 15.67 -26.51 -12.29
C THR A 282 14.19 -26.16 -12.24
N SER A 283 13.87 -24.95 -11.78
CA SER A 283 12.54 -24.37 -11.87
C SER A 283 12.65 -22.93 -12.36
N ALA A 284 11.75 -22.50 -13.22
CA ALA A 284 11.56 -21.10 -13.55
C ALA A 284 10.19 -20.63 -13.04
N THR A 285 10.09 -19.35 -12.69
CA THR A 285 8.84 -18.74 -12.22
C THR A 285 8.70 -17.36 -12.81
N ILE A 286 7.51 -17.00 -13.27
CA ILE A 286 7.11 -15.62 -13.50
C ILE A 286 6.13 -15.28 -12.37
N ARG A 287 6.43 -14.26 -11.57
CA ARG A 287 5.69 -13.94 -10.35
C ARG A 287 5.30 -12.47 -10.34
N GLN A 288 4.11 -12.17 -9.84
CA GLN A 288 3.73 -10.82 -9.46
C GLN A 288 4.01 -10.60 -7.97
N SER A 289 4.40 -9.39 -7.59
CA SER A 289 4.36 -8.93 -6.21
C SER A 289 2.91 -8.82 -5.71
N PRO A 290 2.67 -8.83 -4.38
CA PRO A 290 1.37 -8.50 -3.84
C PRO A 290 0.86 -7.14 -4.36
N TRP A 291 -0.46 -6.97 -4.36
CA TRP A 291 -1.05 -5.71 -4.78
C TRP A 291 -0.56 -4.49 -3.95
N THR A 292 -0.23 -4.70 -2.67
CA THR A 292 0.36 -3.67 -1.79
C THR A 292 1.71 -3.15 -2.27
N GLU A 293 2.41 -3.92 -3.11
CA GLU A 293 3.74 -3.67 -3.66
C GLU A 293 3.67 -3.35 -5.16
N GLY A 294 2.48 -2.99 -5.69
CA GLY A 294 2.36 -2.48 -7.05
C GLY A 294 2.15 -3.53 -8.14
N LEU A 295 2.04 -4.83 -7.80
CA LEU A 295 1.86 -5.92 -8.77
C LEU A 295 2.98 -5.98 -9.81
N GLU A 296 4.20 -5.70 -9.38
CA GLU A 296 5.42 -5.74 -10.19
C GLU A 296 5.69 -7.18 -10.62
N LEU A 297 6.18 -7.37 -11.85
CA LEU A 297 6.48 -8.67 -12.41
C LEU A 297 7.98 -8.98 -12.36
N GLU A 298 8.30 -10.17 -11.89
CA GLU A 298 9.65 -10.70 -11.86
C GLU A 298 9.67 -12.09 -12.50
N MET A 299 10.69 -12.36 -13.30
CA MET A 299 11.05 -13.72 -13.68
C MET A 299 12.25 -14.20 -12.89
N MET A 300 12.20 -15.42 -12.39
CA MET A 300 13.29 -16.06 -11.66
C MET A 300 13.52 -17.48 -12.17
N ILE A 301 14.79 -17.87 -12.24
CA ILE A 301 15.24 -19.23 -12.51
C ILE A 301 16.05 -19.67 -11.31
N ARG A 302 15.77 -20.88 -10.83
CA ARG A 302 16.45 -21.49 -9.70
C ARG A 302 16.91 -22.88 -10.07
N HIS A 303 18.16 -23.18 -9.74
CA HIS A 303 18.65 -24.53 -9.60
C HIS A 303 18.83 -24.83 -8.12
N ASP A 304 18.55 -26.04 -7.67
CA ASP A 304 18.69 -26.40 -6.25
C ASP A 304 20.14 -26.64 -5.80
N THR A 305 21.09 -26.68 -6.73
CA THR A 305 22.54 -26.69 -6.45
C THR A 305 23.25 -25.51 -7.09
N SER A 306 24.47 -25.23 -6.63
CA SER A 306 25.40 -24.35 -7.34
C SER A 306 25.83 -24.98 -8.66
N LEU A 307 26.04 -24.15 -9.67
CA LEU A 307 26.69 -24.52 -10.92
C LEU A 307 28.21 -24.57 -10.75
N PRO A 308 28.93 -25.42 -11.51
CA PRO A 308 30.38 -25.35 -11.62
C PRO A 308 30.83 -23.93 -12.00
N LEU A 309 31.87 -23.42 -11.34
CA LEU A 309 32.30 -22.03 -11.49
C LEU A 309 32.53 -21.59 -12.95
N PRO A 310 33.19 -22.39 -13.84
CA PRO A 310 33.36 -21.98 -15.24
C PRO A 310 32.05 -21.85 -16.02
N LEU A 311 31.04 -22.67 -15.67
CA LEU A 311 29.71 -22.59 -16.27
C LEU A 311 28.97 -21.36 -15.75
N PHE A 312 29.06 -21.09 -14.44
CA PHE A 312 28.45 -19.92 -13.82
C PHE A 312 29.02 -18.61 -14.38
N GLU A 313 30.34 -18.46 -14.49
CA GLU A 313 30.97 -17.23 -15.00
C GLU A 313 30.50 -16.92 -16.44
N LYS A 314 30.47 -17.93 -17.31
CA LYS A 314 29.98 -17.80 -18.69
C LYS A 314 28.49 -17.43 -18.75
N LEU A 315 27.68 -18.01 -17.86
CA LEU A 315 26.26 -17.69 -17.76
C LEU A 315 26.03 -16.28 -17.23
N GLN A 316 26.78 -15.87 -16.20
CA GLN A 316 26.66 -14.57 -15.57
C GLN A 316 26.97 -13.44 -16.55
N GLU A 317 27.99 -13.58 -17.38
CA GLU A 317 28.31 -12.61 -18.44
C GLU A 317 27.14 -12.45 -19.43
N LYS A 318 26.62 -13.57 -19.96
CA LYS A 318 25.51 -13.58 -20.92
C LYS A 318 24.20 -13.07 -20.31
N LEU A 319 23.94 -13.38 -19.05
CA LEU A 319 22.78 -12.94 -18.30
C LEU A 319 22.85 -11.42 -18.04
N GLY A 320 24.04 -10.91 -17.68
CA GLY A 320 24.29 -9.48 -17.49
C GLY A 320 24.03 -8.64 -18.75
N GLU A 321 24.35 -9.15 -19.94
CA GLU A 321 24.01 -8.49 -21.22
C GLU A 321 22.50 -8.30 -21.43
N GLN A 322 21.69 -9.12 -20.75
CA GLN A 322 20.23 -9.12 -20.81
C GLN A 322 19.59 -8.56 -19.54
N TYR A 323 20.38 -7.88 -18.69
CA TYR A 323 19.95 -7.27 -17.42
C TYR A 323 19.45 -8.28 -16.37
N TRP A 324 19.86 -9.54 -16.47
CA TRP A 324 19.60 -10.53 -15.42
C TRP A 324 20.64 -10.44 -14.31
N GLU A 325 20.18 -10.58 -13.07
CA GLU A 325 21.04 -10.71 -11.90
C GLU A 325 21.21 -12.19 -11.55
N ALA A 326 22.44 -12.68 -11.45
CA ALA A 326 22.72 -14.08 -11.17
C ALA A 326 23.60 -14.27 -9.92
N ALA A 327 23.25 -15.25 -9.10
CA ALA A 327 23.99 -15.70 -7.93
C ALA A 327 24.15 -17.22 -7.95
N ASN A 328 25.17 -17.75 -7.26
CA ASN A 328 25.50 -19.18 -7.26
C ASN A 328 25.66 -19.81 -5.87
N ASP A 329 25.53 -19.03 -4.80
CA ASP A 329 25.75 -19.46 -3.42
C ASP A 329 24.51 -19.14 -2.57
N PRO A 330 23.86 -20.11 -1.89
CA PRO A 330 24.20 -21.54 -1.78
C PRO A 330 23.76 -22.40 -2.99
N HIS A 331 23.08 -21.79 -3.95
CA HIS A 331 22.53 -22.45 -5.12
C HIS A 331 22.39 -21.44 -6.26
N PHE A 332 22.26 -21.92 -7.50
CA PHE A 332 22.10 -21.00 -8.63
C PHE A 332 20.72 -20.36 -8.67
N THR A 333 20.72 -19.04 -8.78
CA THR A 333 19.54 -18.22 -9.06
C THR A 333 19.86 -17.19 -10.14
N ALA A 334 18.92 -16.94 -11.04
CA ALA A 334 18.94 -15.81 -11.95
C ALA A 334 17.58 -15.12 -11.90
N SER A 335 17.55 -13.80 -11.71
CA SER A 335 16.32 -13.00 -11.70
C SER A 335 16.36 -11.89 -12.74
N LEU A 336 15.18 -11.52 -13.23
CA LEU A 336 14.93 -10.41 -14.13
C LEU A 336 13.71 -9.65 -13.61
N ASP A 337 13.92 -8.40 -13.21
CA ASP A 337 12.82 -7.45 -13.09
C ASP A 337 12.28 -7.18 -14.50
N MET A 338 11.01 -7.47 -14.72
CA MET A 338 10.41 -7.26 -16.05
C MET A 338 10.10 -5.79 -16.31
N GLU A 339 10.34 -4.91 -15.33
CA GLU A 339 10.04 -3.47 -15.31
C GLU A 339 8.58 -3.16 -15.64
N ASP A 340 7.70 -4.12 -15.39
CA ASP A 340 6.28 -4.07 -15.74
C ASP A 340 5.42 -4.38 -14.52
N SER A 341 4.25 -3.74 -14.48
CA SER A 341 3.20 -4.05 -13.52
C SER A 341 2.05 -4.78 -14.23
N ILE A 342 1.52 -5.83 -13.62
CA ILE A 342 0.32 -6.52 -14.14
C ILE A 342 -0.99 -5.84 -13.73
N LYS A 343 -0.94 -4.54 -13.42
CA LYS A 343 -2.11 -3.71 -13.17
C LYS A 343 -2.86 -3.45 -14.49
N MET A 344 -4.17 -3.67 -14.49
CA MET A 344 -4.99 -3.64 -15.72
C MET A 344 -5.97 -2.47 -15.67
N THR A 345 -5.69 -1.37 -16.38
CA THR A 345 -6.51 -0.14 -16.35
C THR A 345 -7.25 0.13 -17.65
N GLU A 346 -8.39 0.84 -17.60
CA GLU A 346 -9.07 1.32 -18.82
C GLU A 346 -8.20 2.31 -19.64
N PRO A 347 -8.35 2.36 -20.97
CA PRO A 347 -9.31 1.62 -21.81
C PRO A 347 -8.84 0.24 -22.29
N MET A 348 -7.99 -0.48 -21.54
CA MET A 348 -7.44 -1.77 -21.98
C MET A 348 -8.51 -2.77 -22.44
N ASN A 349 -8.46 -3.10 -23.72
CA ASN A 349 -9.30 -4.08 -24.38
C ASN A 349 -8.54 -5.41 -24.59
N TYR A 350 -9.23 -6.43 -25.13
CA TYR A 350 -8.66 -7.77 -25.31
C TYR A 350 -7.45 -7.80 -26.25
N GLN A 351 -7.42 -6.96 -27.29
CA GLN A 351 -6.30 -6.91 -28.22
C GLN A 351 -5.05 -6.32 -27.57
N GLU A 352 -5.20 -5.19 -26.87
CA GLU A 352 -4.11 -4.57 -26.11
C GLU A 352 -3.57 -5.52 -25.03
N LEU A 353 -4.46 -6.29 -24.38
CA LEU A 353 -4.06 -7.33 -23.45
C LEU A 353 -3.22 -8.41 -24.13
N ALA A 354 -3.60 -8.85 -25.34
CA ALA A 354 -2.88 -9.86 -26.09
C ALA A 354 -1.49 -9.39 -26.51
N GLU A 355 -1.38 -8.12 -26.97
CA GLU A 355 -0.12 -7.48 -27.31
C GLU A 355 0.82 -7.41 -26.10
N TRP A 356 0.30 -6.94 -24.95
CA TRP A 356 1.07 -6.91 -23.71
C TRP A 356 1.55 -8.31 -23.29
N VAL A 357 0.69 -9.34 -23.36
CA VAL A 357 1.09 -10.73 -23.07
C VAL A 357 2.20 -11.19 -24.01
N ALA A 358 2.13 -10.86 -25.31
CA ALA A 358 3.15 -11.22 -26.27
C ALA A 358 4.52 -10.59 -25.93
N GLU A 359 4.54 -9.35 -25.47
CA GLU A 359 5.78 -8.70 -25.00
C GLU A 359 6.37 -9.42 -23.78
N GLN A 360 5.53 -9.79 -22.80
CA GLN A 360 5.99 -10.53 -21.62
C GLN A 360 6.53 -11.92 -21.98
N LEU A 361 5.95 -12.57 -22.99
CA LEU A 361 6.48 -13.83 -23.53
C LEU A 361 7.90 -13.64 -24.06
N GLU A 362 8.12 -12.66 -24.93
CA GLU A 362 9.44 -12.40 -25.53
C GLU A 362 10.50 -12.04 -24.48
N LYS A 363 10.12 -11.35 -23.40
CA LYS A 363 11.00 -11.10 -22.23
C LYS A 363 11.36 -12.38 -21.46
N ALA A 364 10.43 -13.34 -21.35
CA ALA A 364 10.63 -14.55 -20.57
C ALA A 364 11.45 -15.64 -21.29
N LEU A 365 11.33 -15.75 -22.62
CA LEU A 365 11.97 -16.82 -23.39
C LEU A 365 13.52 -16.90 -23.27
N PRO A 366 14.28 -15.78 -23.21
CA PRO A 366 15.73 -15.83 -23.07
C PRO A 366 16.19 -16.56 -21.80
N GLY A 367 15.50 -16.33 -20.68
CA GLY A 367 15.76 -17.02 -19.42
C GLY A 367 15.57 -18.54 -19.55
N LEU A 368 14.53 -19.00 -20.24
CA LEU A 368 14.31 -20.43 -20.44
C LEU A 368 15.35 -21.09 -21.37
N LYS A 369 16.09 -20.30 -22.16
CA LYS A 369 17.14 -20.79 -23.09
C LYS A 369 18.54 -20.88 -22.45
N ILE A 370 18.71 -20.54 -21.17
CA ILE A 370 20.03 -20.48 -20.53
C ILE A 370 20.76 -21.84 -20.51
N GLY A 371 20.02 -22.94 -20.58
CA GLY A 371 20.56 -24.29 -20.60
C GLY A 371 21.36 -24.67 -21.85
N LYS A 372 21.31 -23.87 -22.93
CA LYS A 372 22.05 -24.13 -24.18
C LYS A 372 23.47 -23.53 -24.21
N VAL A 373 24.02 -23.11 -23.06
CA VAL A 373 25.32 -22.41 -22.98
C VAL A 373 26.50 -23.36 -22.95
#